data_AF-A0A7C8YTY9-F1
#
_entry.id   AF-A0A7C8YTY9-F1
#
_cell.length_a   1.000
_cell.length_b   1.000
_cell.length_c   1.000
_cell.angle_alpha   90.00
_cell.angle_beta   90.00
_cell.angle_gamma   90.00
#
_symmetry.space_group_name_H-M   'P 1'
#
loop_
_entity.id
_entity.type
_entity.pdbx_description
1 polymer ?
#
loop_
_entity_poly.entity_id
_entity_poly.type
_entity_poly.pdbx_seq_one_letter_code
_entity_poly.pdbx_strand_id
1 'polypeptide(L)'
;MEELQTQVAQAVHVLNHDSQSCNRVAANQWLIQFQQSDAAWQVATSLLTSSQPHSADFEVEFFAAQILKRKIHNEGHYLQLGAKDALLNALLMAAKKYSSG
;
A
#
# COMPACT_ATOMS: atom_id res chain seq x y z
N MET A 1 11.15 -3.42 -7.79
CA MET A 1 9.85 -3.56 -7.09
C MET A 1 10.06 -3.61 -5.58
N GLU A 2 11.02 -4.41 -5.11
CA GLU A 2 11.46 -4.44 -3.71
C GLU A 2 11.92 -3.06 -3.20
N GLU A 3 12.66 -2.31 -4.01
CA GLU A 3 13.08 -0.93 -3.67
C GLU A 3 11.91 0.02 -3.39
N LEU A 4 10.84 -0.03 -4.21
CA LEU A 4 9.65 0.80 -4.00
C LEU A 4 8.87 0.37 -2.75
N GLN A 5 8.81 -0.92 -2.45
CA GLN A 5 8.20 -1.42 -1.22
C GLN A 5 8.95 -0.89 0.00
N THR A 6 10.29 -0.93 -0.02
CA THR A 6 11.15 -0.37 1.03
C THR A 6 10.95 1.14 1.18
N GLN A 7 10.87 1.90 0.08
CA GLN A 7 10.61 3.34 0.11
C GLN A 7 9.23 3.67 0.71
N VAL A 8 8.19 2.90 0.35
CA VAL A 8 6.86 3.06 0.96
C VAL A 8 6.91 2.79 2.45
N ALA A 9 7.52 1.68 2.86
CA ALA A 9 7.65 1.33 4.28
C ALA A 9 8.38 2.42 5.06
N GLN A 10 9.51 2.90 4.54
CA GLN A 10 10.27 3.99 5.14
C GLN A 10 9.47 5.29 5.24
N ALA A 11 8.77 5.68 4.18
CA ALA A 11 7.98 6.91 4.18
C ALA A 11 6.78 6.82 5.15
N VAL A 12 6.12 5.67 5.25
CA VAL A 12 5.06 5.42 6.25
C VAL A 12 5.63 5.50 7.66
N HIS A 13 6.79 4.88 7.90
CA HIS A 13 7.45 4.93 9.19
C HIS A 13 7.84 6.37 9.59
N VAL A 14 8.47 7.12 8.68
CA VAL A 14 8.82 8.53 8.91
C VAL A 14 7.57 9.36 9.20
N LEU A 15 6.50 9.16 8.43
CA LEU A 15 5.24 9.89 8.62
C LEU A 15 4.67 9.70 10.04
N ASN A 16 4.77 8.50 10.62
CA ASN A 16 4.14 8.19 11.90
C ASN A 16 5.09 8.37 13.11
N HIS A 17 6.40 8.21 12.92
CA HIS A 17 7.35 8.12 14.04
C HIS A 17 8.44 9.20 14.06
N ASP A 18 8.68 9.94 12.97
CA ASP A 18 9.75 10.95 12.96
C ASP A 18 9.40 12.13 13.87
N SER A 19 10.33 12.53 14.73
CA SER A 19 10.18 13.65 15.66
C SER A 19 10.07 15.00 14.95
N GLN A 20 10.74 15.16 13.80
CA GLN A 20 10.81 16.39 13.03
C GLN A 20 9.60 16.53 12.11
N SER A 21 8.85 17.62 12.27
CA SER A 21 7.67 17.89 11.45
C SER A 21 8.00 18.03 9.96
N CYS A 22 9.17 18.59 9.61
CA CYS A 22 9.61 18.74 8.23
C CYS A 22 9.76 17.38 7.52
N ASN A 23 10.32 16.38 8.21
CA ASN A 23 10.48 15.03 7.67
C ASN A 23 9.12 14.36 7.45
N ARG A 24 8.20 14.49 8.41
CA ARG A 24 6.83 13.97 8.26
C ARG A 24 6.09 14.59 7.08
N VAL A 25 6.23 15.92 6.89
CA VAL A 25 5.62 16.62 5.75
C VAL A 25 6.21 16.14 4.43
N ALA A 26 7.54 15.97 4.35
CA ALA A 26 8.19 15.46 3.15
C ALA A 26 7.75 14.02 2.82
N ALA A 27 7.67 13.14 3.83
CA ALA A 27 7.19 11.78 3.67
C ALA A 27 5.72 11.74 3.20
N ASN A 28 4.85 12.54 3.82
CA ASN A 28 3.45 12.66 3.39
C ASN A 28 3.34 13.14 1.95
N GLN A 29 4.14 14.15 1.57
CA GLN A 29 4.13 14.68 0.21
C GLN A 29 4.55 13.62 -0.81
N TRP A 30 5.57 12.82 -0.49
CA TRP A 30 5.99 11.70 -1.32
C TRP A 30 4.89 10.63 -1.42
N LEU A 31 4.26 10.25 -0.30
CA LEU A 31 3.17 9.25 -0.28
C LEU A 31 1.95 9.70 -1.09
N ILE A 32 1.62 10.99 -1.07
CA ILE A 32 0.54 11.58 -1.91
C ILE A 32 0.87 11.44 -3.39
N GLN A 33 2.13 11.68 -3.80
CA GLN A 33 2.56 11.52 -5.19
C GLN A 33 2.57 10.05 -5.60
N PHE A 34 3.09 9.18 -4.72
CA PHE A 34 3.10 7.74 -4.94
C PHE A 34 1.69 7.19 -5.18
N GLN A 35 0.69 7.62 -4.40
CA GLN A 35 -0.72 7.19 -4.57
C GLN A 35 -1.29 7.47 -5.97
N GLN A 36 -0.81 8.51 -6.64
CA GLN A 36 -1.27 8.90 -7.97
C GLN A 36 -0.57 8.10 -9.08
N SER A 37 0.52 7.39 -8.77
CA SER A 37 1.25 6.59 -9.73
C SER A 37 0.56 5.27 -10.06
N ASP A 38 0.84 4.73 -11.25
CA ASP A 38 0.39 3.38 -11.64
C ASP A 38 1.07 2.29 -10.79
N ALA A 39 2.30 2.53 -10.35
CA ALA A 39 3.06 1.61 -9.51
C ALA A 39 2.35 1.32 -8.18
N ALA A 40 1.51 2.24 -7.69
CA ALA A 40 0.74 2.08 -6.46
C ALA A 40 -0.15 0.82 -6.48
N TRP A 41 -0.70 0.44 -7.62
CA TRP A 41 -1.50 -0.78 -7.75
C TRP A 41 -0.69 -2.02 -7.38
N GLN A 42 0.47 -2.20 -8.00
CA GLN A 42 1.30 -3.39 -7.82
C GLN A 42 1.98 -3.41 -6.46
N VAL A 43 2.52 -2.27 -6.03
CA VAL A 43 3.25 -2.16 -4.75
C VAL A 43 2.29 -2.36 -3.58
N ALA A 44 1.13 -1.71 -3.56
CA ALA A 44 0.16 -1.90 -2.49
C ALA A 44 -0.41 -3.33 -2.45
N THR A 45 -0.65 -3.94 -3.62
CA THR A 45 -1.07 -5.36 -3.68
C THR A 45 0.00 -6.29 -3.12
N SER A 46 1.27 -6.04 -3.43
CA SER A 46 2.40 -6.84 -2.94
C SER A 46 2.58 -6.68 -1.43
N LEU A 47 2.52 -5.45 -0.92
CA LEU A 47 2.61 -5.16 0.52
C LEU A 47 1.46 -5.82 1.30
N LEU A 48 0.25 -5.80 0.76
CA LEU A 48 -0.92 -6.35 1.44
C LEU A 48 -0.93 -7.90 1.45
N THR A 49 -0.41 -8.53 0.40
CA THR A 49 -0.38 -10.00 0.24
C THR A 49 0.94 -10.66 0.64
N SER A 50 1.97 -9.88 0.97
CA SER A 50 3.25 -10.41 1.42
C SER A 50 3.05 -11.31 2.64
N SER A 51 3.64 -12.50 2.55
CA SER A 51 3.64 -13.51 3.62
C SER A 51 4.76 -13.27 4.62
N GLN A 52 5.67 -12.34 4.35
CA GLN A 52 6.71 -11.99 5.30
C GLN A 52 6.09 -11.14 6.41
N PRO A 53 6.15 -11.58 7.68
CA PRO A 53 5.78 -10.72 8.78
C PRO A 53 6.82 -9.60 8.85
N HIS A 54 6.47 -8.42 8.33
CA HIS A 54 7.12 -7.19 8.77
C HIS A 54 6.70 -7.03 10.22
N SER A 55 7.52 -7.53 11.14
CA SER A 55 7.25 -7.66 12.58
C SER A 55 6.97 -6.33 13.31
N ALA A 56 6.73 -5.24 12.58
CA ALA A 56 6.50 -3.89 13.08
C ALA A 56 5.52 -3.03 12.26
N ASP A 57 4.98 -3.45 11.11
CA ASP A 57 4.40 -2.48 10.15
C ASP A 57 2.94 -2.77 9.73
N PHE A 58 2.04 -2.97 10.70
CA PHE A 58 0.60 -2.87 10.44
C PHE A 58 0.23 -1.54 9.79
N GLU A 59 1.00 -0.48 10.04
CA GLU A 59 0.84 0.83 9.41
C GLU A 59 1.06 0.76 7.88
N VAL A 60 2.03 -0.03 7.41
CA VAL A 60 2.32 -0.19 5.98
C VAL A 60 1.25 -1.04 5.30
N GLU A 61 0.82 -2.13 5.96
CA GLU A 61 -0.27 -2.98 5.46
C GLU A 61 -1.59 -2.19 5.40
N PHE A 62 -1.87 -1.39 6.43
CA PHE A 62 -3.04 -0.50 6.49
C PHE A 62 -2.98 0.57 5.41
N PHE A 63 -1.82 1.21 5.23
CA PHE A 63 -1.60 2.17 4.15
C PHE A 63 -1.84 1.54 2.79
N ALA A 64 -1.30 0.34 2.53
CA ALA A 64 -1.53 -0.40 1.30
C ALA A 64 -3.02 -0.69 1.06
N ALA A 65 -3.76 -1.12 2.09
CA ALA A 65 -5.20 -1.34 2.00
C ALA A 65 -5.98 -0.06 1.68
N GLN A 66 -5.62 1.07 2.30
CA GLN A 66 -6.24 2.38 2.05
C GLN A 66 -6.02 2.85 0.62
N ILE A 67 -4.80 2.70 0.08
CA ILE A 67 -4.49 3.02 -1.30
C ILE A 67 -5.36 2.19 -2.23
N LEU A 68 -5.38 0.87 -2.06
CA LEU A 68 -6.15 -0.02 -2.94
C LEU A 68 -7.64 0.34 -2.91
N LYS A 69 -8.22 0.58 -1.74
CA LYS A 69 -9.61 1.05 -1.62
C LYS A 69 -9.84 2.33 -2.44
N ARG A 70 -8.97 3.33 -2.29
CA ARG A 70 -9.09 4.62 -2.99
C ARG A 70 -8.94 4.46 -4.49
N LYS A 71 -7.94 3.71 -4.97
CA LYS A 71 -7.68 3.52 -6.39
C LYS A 71 -8.78 2.68 -7.06
N ILE A 72 -9.30 1.66 -6.39
CA ILE A 72 -10.47 0.90 -6.88
C ILE A 72 -11.67 1.82 -7.06
N HIS A 73 -11.93 2.69 -6.08
CA HIS A 73 -13.05 3.63 -6.15
C HIS A 73 -12.89 4.67 -7.27
N ASN A 74 -11.70 5.23 -7.45
CA ASN A 74 -11.47 6.36 -8.36
C ASN A 74 -11.11 5.93 -9.79
N GLU A 75 -10.39 4.82 -9.95
CA GLU A 75 -9.71 4.43 -11.18
C GLU A 75 -10.01 2.98 -11.58
N GLY A 76 -10.75 2.22 -10.76
CA GLY A 76 -10.97 0.79 -10.97
C GLY A 76 -11.70 0.45 -12.27
N HIS A 77 -12.49 1.37 -12.82
CA HIS A 77 -13.15 1.18 -14.12
C HIS A 77 -12.16 1.14 -15.29
N TYR A 78 -10.99 1.78 -15.17
CA TYR A 78 -9.93 1.75 -16.19
C TYR A 78 -9.10 0.48 -16.20
N LEU A 79 -9.20 -0.36 -15.17
CA LEU A 79 -8.46 -1.62 -15.11
C LEU A 79 -8.98 -2.61 -16.15
N GLN A 80 -8.04 -3.24 -16.85
CA GLN A 80 -8.30 -4.37 -17.75
C GLN A 80 -8.89 -5.55 -16.98
N LEU A 81 -9.73 -6.36 -17.63
CA LEU A 81 -10.45 -7.47 -16.99
C LEU A 81 -9.50 -8.43 -16.25
N GLY A 82 -8.40 -8.86 -16.89
CA GLY A 82 -7.43 -9.74 -16.24
C GLY A 82 -6.72 -9.11 -15.03
N ALA A 83 -6.52 -7.79 -15.03
CA ALA A 83 -5.96 -7.09 -13.87
C ALA A 83 -6.98 -7.01 -12.72
N LYS A 84 -8.28 -6.91 -13.03
CA LYS A 84 -9.36 -6.96 -12.03
C LYS A 84 -9.42 -8.33 -11.35
N ASP A 85 -9.32 -9.41 -12.12
CA ASP A 85 -9.33 -10.78 -11.58
C ASP A 85 -8.12 -11.04 -10.67
N ALA A 86 -6.93 -10.62 -11.11
CA ALA A 86 -5.72 -10.73 -10.30
C ALA A 86 -5.84 -9.93 -8.98
N LEU A 87 -6.36 -8.71 -9.05
CA LEU A 87 -6.59 -7.87 -7.88
C LEU A 87 -7.63 -8.47 -6.92
N LEU A 88 -8.73 -9.01 -7.44
CA LEU A 88 -9.76 -9.66 -6.62
C LEU A 88 -9.17 -10.85 -5.86
N ASN A 89 -8.42 -11.72 -6.53
CA ASN A 89 -7.77 -12.85 -5.88
C ASN A 89 -6.79 -12.41 -4.79
N ALA A 90 -6.00 -11.36 -5.05
CA ALA A 90 -5.10 -10.78 -4.06
C ALA A 90 -5.84 -10.24 -2.82
N LEU A 91 -6.95 -9.52 -3.03
CA LEU A 91 -7.77 -8.97 -1.94
C LEU A 91 -8.44 -10.08 -1.12
N LEU A 92 -8.90 -11.17 -1.75
CA LEU A 92 -9.47 -12.32 -1.04
C LEU A 92 -8.40 -13.04 -0.20
N MET A 93 -7.19 -13.19 -0.71
CA MET A 93 -6.06 -13.75 0.05
C MET A 93 -5.72 -12.87 1.26
N ALA A 94 -5.65 -11.56 1.08
CA ALA A 94 -5.43 -10.61 2.16
C ALA A 94 -6.55 -10.65 3.21
N ALA A 95 -7.82 -10.61 2.78
CA ALA A 95 -8.97 -10.68 3.69
C ALA A 95 -8.95 -11.97 4.53
N LYS A 96 -8.54 -13.10 3.94
CA LYS A 96 -8.33 -14.35 4.68
C LYS A 96 -7.19 -14.23 5.69
N LYS A 97 -6.04 -13.63 5.32
CA LYS A 97 -4.90 -13.39 6.22
C LYS A 97 -5.31 -12.60 7.47
N TYR A 98 -6.10 -11.54 7.32
CA TYR A 98 -6.50 -10.66 8.43
C TYR A 98 -7.84 -11.03 9.09
N SER A 99 -8.43 -12.18 8.76
CA SER A 99 -9.77 -12.57 9.25
C SER A 99 -9.84 -12.96 10.72
N SER A 100 -8.70 -13.25 11.36
CA SER A 100 -8.64 -13.86 12.69
C SER A 100 -8.46 -12.87 13.85
N GLY A 101 -8.31 -11.56 13.57
CA GLY A 101 -8.08 -10.54 14.60
C GLY A 101 -6.64 -10.51 15.10
#